data_AF-A0A6I6F0F6-F1
#
_entry.id   AF-A0A6I6F0F6-F1
#
_cell.length_a   1.000
_cell.length_b   1.000
_cell.length_c   1.000
_cell.angle_alpha   90.00
_cell.angle_beta   90.00
_cell.angle_gamma   90.00
#
_symmetry.space_group_name_H-M   'P 1'
#
loop_
_entity.id
_entity.type
_entity.pdbx_description
1 polymer ?
#
loop_
_entity_poly.entity_id
_entity_poly.type
_entity_poly.pdbx_seq_one_letter_code
_entity_poly.pdbx_strand_id
1 'polypeptide(L)'
;MYNANTYYSILCFDTSSIGLSTIQDAKLKIYRKSLSGNITGIKIDIKSGYFGTSSDLTQSDYNAAASLVDIATMSVPNTNDNYVEVTPPSSALQYINKTGRTQFRLKCTSAVDFTSDTLEIYGGDSSSYSPQLIITTN
;
A
#
# COMPACT_ATOMS: atom_id res chain seq x y z
N MET A 1 -17.03 -3.05 -23.32
CA MET A 1 -16.13 -3.77 -22.39
C MET A 1 -16.13 -2.97 -21.10
N TYR A 2 -16.60 -3.56 -20.01
CA TYR A 2 -16.58 -2.92 -18.68
C TYR A 2 -15.19 -3.10 -18.09
N ASN A 3 -14.52 -2.00 -17.77
CA ASN A 3 -13.20 -2.05 -17.15
C ASN A 3 -13.39 -2.06 -15.64
N ALA A 4 -13.41 -3.24 -15.02
CA ALA A 4 -13.17 -3.36 -13.58
C ALA A 4 -11.66 -3.25 -13.29
N ASN A 5 -10.98 -2.28 -13.93
CA ASN A 5 -9.53 -2.16 -13.89
C ASN A 5 -9.13 -1.79 -12.46
N THR A 6 -8.70 -2.81 -11.72
CA THR A 6 -8.10 -2.63 -10.41
C THR A 6 -6.68 -2.15 -10.65
N TYR A 7 -6.42 -0.86 -10.48
CA TYR A 7 -5.05 -0.36 -10.47
C TYR A 7 -4.39 -0.80 -9.17
N TYR A 8 -3.24 -1.45 -9.34
CA TYR A 8 -2.42 -1.93 -8.23
C TYR A 8 -1.18 -1.06 -8.09
N SER A 9 -0.90 -0.62 -6.88
CA SER A 9 0.39 0.01 -6.54
C SER A 9 1.07 -0.83 -5.46
N ILE A 10 2.37 -1.06 -5.59
CA ILE A 10 3.16 -1.76 -4.57
C ILE A 10 4.12 -0.76 -3.93
N LEU A 11 4.00 -0.61 -2.61
CA LEU A 11 4.90 0.19 -1.79
C LEU A 11 5.86 -0.73 -1.06
N CYS A 12 7.16 -0.40 -1.11
CA CYS A 12 8.21 -1.19 -0.48
C CYS A 12 8.91 -0.37 0.60
N PHE A 13 8.91 -0.89 1.82
CA PHE A 13 9.56 -0.27 2.96
C PHE A 13 10.71 -1.14 3.47
N ASP A 14 11.84 -0.53 3.79
CA ASP A 14 12.92 -1.20 4.51
C ASP A 14 12.60 -1.16 6.01
N THR A 15 12.28 -2.32 6.57
CA THR A 15 11.90 -2.50 7.98
C THR A 15 12.97 -3.26 8.76
N SER A 16 14.17 -3.41 8.19
CA SER A 16 15.29 -4.16 8.80
C SER A 16 15.84 -3.50 10.07
N SER A 17 15.60 -2.20 10.25
CA SER A 17 16.01 -1.44 11.43
C SER A 17 15.16 -1.74 12.69
N ILE A 18 14.04 -2.45 12.56
CA ILE A 18 13.18 -2.80 13.70
C ILE A 18 13.84 -3.84 14.61
N GLY A 19 14.59 -4.79 14.04
CA GLY A 19 15.31 -5.82 14.79
C GLY A 19 14.38 -6.77 15.54
N LEU A 20 14.66 -7.03 16.83
CA LEU A 20 13.88 -7.97 17.65
C LEU A 20 12.74 -7.32 18.44
N SER A 21 12.58 -6.00 18.32
CA SER A 21 11.58 -5.26 19.09
C SER A 21 10.15 -5.72 18.79
N THR A 22 9.28 -5.66 19.79
CA THR A 22 7.87 -6.01 19.62
C THR A 22 7.13 -4.83 18.99
N ILE A 23 6.45 -5.08 17.88
CA ILE A 23 5.64 -4.07 17.17
C ILE A 23 4.29 -3.99 17.89
N GLN A 24 3.96 -2.79 18.37
CA GLN A 24 2.71 -2.49 19.05
C GLN A 24 1.66 -1.90 18.11
N ASP A 25 2.11 -1.02 17.21
CA ASP A 25 1.26 -0.36 16.23
C ASP A 25 2.02 -0.11 14.93
N ALA A 26 1.27 -0.01 13.85
CA ALA A 26 1.77 0.39 12.54
C ALA A 26 0.77 1.35 11.88
N LYS A 27 1.26 2.36 11.17
CA LYS A 27 0.43 3.25 10.35
C LYS A 27 1.04 3.39 8.96
N LEU A 28 0.24 3.09 7.96
CA LEU A 28 0.59 3.34 6.56
C LEU A 28 0.00 4.70 6.16
N LYS A 29 0.88 5.59 5.71
CA LYS A 29 0.55 6.93 5.23
C LYS A 29 0.86 7.01 3.74
N ILE A 30 -0.13 7.43 2.94
CA ILE A 30 0.03 7.61 1.49
C ILE A 30 -0.43 9.01 1.09
N TYR A 31 0.15 9.53 0.01
CA TYR A 31 -0.16 10.84 -0.54
C TYR A 31 -0.71 10.70 -1.95
N ARG A 32 -1.78 11.43 -2.25
CA ARG A 32 -2.36 11.46 -3.60
C ARG A 32 -1.58 12.42 -4.48
N LYS A 33 -1.13 11.96 -5.65
CA LYS A 33 -0.49 12.78 -6.67
C LYS A 33 -1.51 13.30 -7.69
N SER A 34 -2.33 12.41 -8.24
CA SER A 34 -3.39 12.78 -9.17
C SER A 34 -4.56 11.79 -9.07
N LEU A 35 -5.76 12.25 -9.44
CA LEU A 35 -6.96 11.41 -9.52
C LEU A 35 -7.74 11.78 -10.79
N SER A 36 -8.10 10.76 -11.56
CA SER A 36 -9.02 10.86 -12.68
C SER A 36 -10.14 9.84 -12.48
N GLY A 37 -11.37 10.23 -12.80
CA GLY A 37 -12.55 9.39 -12.57
C GLY A 37 -12.98 9.32 -11.10
N ASN A 38 -13.66 8.23 -10.73
CA ASN A 38 -14.27 8.01 -9.42
C ASN A 38 -13.78 6.71 -8.77
N ILE A 39 -12.80 6.85 -7.87
CA ILE A 39 -12.28 5.75 -7.05
C ILE A 39 -12.94 5.85 -5.67
N THR A 40 -13.65 4.79 -5.29
CA THR A 40 -14.48 4.72 -4.08
C THR A 40 -13.73 4.20 -2.86
N GLY A 41 -12.57 3.57 -3.05
CA GLY A 41 -11.73 3.13 -1.94
C GLY A 41 -10.45 2.43 -2.38
N ILE A 42 -9.60 2.15 -1.40
CA ILE A 42 -8.34 1.44 -1.59
C ILE A 42 -8.29 0.30 -0.58
N LYS A 43 -8.10 -0.93 -1.07
CA LYS A 43 -7.84 -2.12 -0.23
C LYS A 43 -6.35 -2.37 -0.14
N ILE A 44 -5.90 -2.86 1.00
CA ILE A 44 -4.48 -3.10 1.25
C ILE A 44 -4.23 -4.59 1.49
N ASP A 45 -3.23 -5.13 0.80
CA ASP A 45 -2.60 -6.40 1.15
C ASP A 45 -1.21 -6.15 1.75
N ILE A 46 -0.70 -7.09 2.55
CA ILE A 46 0.65 -7.07 3.11
C ILE A 46 1.45 -8.30 2.70
N LYS A 47 2.74 -8.10 2.49
CA LYS A 47 3.73 -9.15 2.24
C LYS A 47 4.95 -8.95 3.13
N SER A 48 5.28 -10.00 3.87
CA SER A 48 6.59 -10.11 4.52
C SER A 48 7.63 -10.48 3.46
N GLY A 49 8.54 -9.55 3.14
CA GLY A 49 9.44 -9.65 1.99
C GLY A 49 8.88 -8.99 0.74
N TYR A 50 9.03 -9.66 -0.40
CA TYR A 50 8.66 -9.15 -1.73
C TYR A 50 7.42 -9.86 -2.28
N PHE A 51 6.56 -9.12 -2.95
CA PHE A 51 5.68 -9.66 -3.99
C PHE A 51 6.59 -10.02 -5.16
N GLY A 52 6.70 -11.31 -5.49
CA GLY A 52 7.66 -11.80 -6.49
C GLY A 52 8.97 -12.29 -5.89
N THR A 53 10.08 -12.02 -6.60
CA THR A 53 11.41 -12.54 -6.27
C THR A 53 12.44 -11.47 -5.88
N SER A 54 12.20 -10.19 -6.16
CA SER A 54 13.12 -9.08 -5.86
C SER A 54 12.37 -7.78 -5.55
N SER A 55 13.12 -6.69 -5.33
CA SER A 55 12.59 -5.34 -5.20
C SER A 55 12.09 -4.73 -6.51
N ASP A 56 12.46 -5.33 -7.65
CA ASP A 56 12.08 -4.81 -8.97
C ASP A 56 10.64 -5.19 -9.26
N LEU A 57 9.84 -4.21 -9.70
CA LEU A 57 8.44 -4.45 -10.03
C LEU A 57 8.33 -5.15 -11.38
N THR A 58 7.79 -6.36 -11.36
CA THR A 58 7.47 -7.16 -12.53
C THR A 58 5.97 -7.42 -12.60
N GLN A 59 5.47 -7.74 -13.81
CA GLN A 59 4.03 -8.00 -13.98
C GLN A 59 3.52 -9.17 -13.12
N SER A 60 4.38 -10.16 -12.83
CA SER A 60 4.04 -11.28 -11.96
C SER A 60 3.74 -10.88 -10.52
N ASP A 61 4.31 -9.78 -10.03
CA ASP A 61 4.21 -9.37 -8.62
C ASP A 61 2.79 -8.94 -8.26
N TYR A 62 2.08 -8.38 -9.24
CA TYR A 62 0.68 -7.99 -9.09
C TYR A 62 -0.25 -9.18 -8.86
N ASN A 63 0.13 -10.37 -9.35
CA ASN A 63 -0.61 -11.62 -9.14
C ASN A 63 0.01 -12.50 -8.05
N ALA A 64 1.14 -12.09 -7.45
CA ALA A 64 1.79 -12.85 -6.41
C ALA A 64 0.93 -12.92 -5.14
N ALA A 65 1.02 -14.05 -4.44
CA ALA A 65 0.29 -14.27 -3.20
C ALA A 65 0.80 -13.35 -2.08
N ALA A 66 -0.12 -12.58 -1.49
CA ALA A 66 0.14 -11.79 -0.29
C ALA A 66 0.38 -12.72 0.91
N SER A 67 1.07 -12.20 1.94
CA SER A 67 1.13 -12.88 3.23
C SER A 67 -0.23 -12.80 3.95
N LEU A 68 -0.90 -11.65 3.82
CA LEU A 68 -2.29 -11.48 4.25
C LEU A 68 -2.99 -10.49 3.30
N VAL A 69 -4.21 -10.86 2.87
CA VAL A 69 -5.02 -10.08 1.93
C VAL A 69 -6.05 -9.22 2.66
N ASP A 70 -6.43 -8.10 2.05
CA ASP A 70 -7.49 -7.19 2.50
C ASP A 70 -7.36 -6.84 4.00
N ILE A 71 -6.14 -6.53 4.44
CA ILE A 71 -5.83 -6.24 5.85
C ILE A 71 -6.52 -4.97 6.33
N ALA A 72 -6.74 -4.01 5.44
CA ALA A 72 -7.39 -2.76 5.74
C ALA A 72 -7.99 -2.13 4.49
N THR A 73 -8.91 -1.21 4.70
CA THR A 73 -9.48 -0.35 3.66
C THR A 73 -9.32 1.11 4.05
N MET A 74 -9.05 1.96 3.07
CA MET A 74 -8.88 3.40 3.27
C MET A 74 -9.58 4.18 2.16
N SER A 75 -10.01 5.41 2.49
CA SER A 75 -10.51 6.36 1.51
C SER A 75 -9.37 6.93 0.68
N VAL A 76 -9.68 7.36 -0.54
CA VAL A 76 -8.74 8.16 -1.36
C VAL A 76 -8.56 9.54 -0.69
N PRO A 77 -7.34 10.11 -0.66
CA PRO A 77 -7.17 11.49 -0.20
C PRO A 77 -8.05 12.49 -0.97
N ASN A 78 -8.63 13.44 -0.26
CA ASN A 78 -9.62 14.37 -0.82
C ASN A 78 -9.04 15.32 -1.87
N THR A 79 -7.78 15.72 -1.72
CA THR A 79 -7.06 16.65 -2.62
C THR A 79 -5.69 16.11 -2.99
N ASN A 80 -5.11 16.61 -4.08
CA ASN A 80 -3.71 16.30 -4.42
C ASN A 80 -2.82 16.84 -3.31
N ASP A 81 -1.67 16.19 -3.12
CA ASP A 81 -0.65 16.53 -2.12
C ASP A 81 -1.10 16.35 -0.67
N ASN A 82 -2.31 15.85 -0.48
CA ASN A 82 -2.86 15.48 0.82
C ASN A 82 -2.70 13.99 1.08
N TYR A 83 -2.71 13.64 2.36
CA TYR A 83 -2.50 12.28 2.81
C TYR A 83 -3.74 11.68 3.45
N VAL A 84 -3.70 10.36 3.56
CA VAL A 84 -4.58 9.59 4.42
C VAL A 84 -3.72 8.55 5.14
N GLU A 85 -4.16 8.15 6.32
CA GLU A 85 -3.50 7.14 7.12
C GLU A 85 -4.44 5.97 7.37
N VAL A 86 -3.85 4.79 7.52
CA VAL A 86 -4.58 3.59 7.90
C VAL A 86 -3.72 2.74 8.82
N THR A 87 -4.36 2.21 9.85
CA THR A 87 -3.73 1.31 10.83
C THR A 87 -4.04 -0.13 10.43
N PRO A 88 -3.03 -0.94 10.07
CA PRO A 88 -3.21 -2.37 9.92
C PRO A 88 -3.72 -3.00 11.22
N PRO A 89 -4.59 -4.02 11.17
CA PRO A 89 -5.04 -4.74 12.36
C PRO A 89 -3.87 -5.46 13.04
N SER A 90 -4.01 -5.76 14.33
CA SER A 90 -2.98 -6.46 15.10
C SER A 90 -2.56 -7.80 14.49
N SER A 91 -3.50 -8.49 13.82
CA SER A 91 -3.24 -9.73 13.08
C SER A 91 -2.29 -9.55 11.89
N ALA A 92 -2.18 -8.34 11.33
CA ALA A 92 -1.30 -8.03 10.21
C ALA A 92 0.13 -7.70 10.66
N LEU A 93 0.33 -7.27 11.93
CA LEU A 93 1.63 -6.81 12.43
C LEU A 93 2.71 -7.89 12.39
N GLN A 94 2.33 -9.17 12.52
CA GLN A 94 3.24 -10.30 12.42
C GLN A 94 3.88 -10.46 11.02
N TYR A 95 3.29 -9.85 9.99
CA TYR A 95 3.80 -9.89 8.61
C TYR A 95 4.71 -8.71 8.27
N ILE A 96 4.97 -7.82 9.22
CA ILE A 96 6.01 -6.81 9.09
C ILE A 96 7.36 -7.50 9.31
N ASN A 97 8.19 -7.52 8.27
CA ASN A 97 9.48 -8.19 8.29
C ASN A 97 10.52 -7.36 9.06
N LYS A 98 10.77 -7.72 10.31
CA LYS A 98 11.65 -6.93 11.20
C LYS A 98 13.14 -6.98 10.84
N THR A 99 13.56 -7.90 9.97
CA THR A 99 14.96 -8.07 9.56
C THR A 99 15.17 -7.81 8.07
N GLY A 100 14.15 -7.33 7.37
CA GLY A 100 14.19 -7.12 5.94
C GLY A 100 13.11 -6.15 5.47
N ARG A 101 12.59 -6.37 4.27
CA ARG A 101 11.60 -5.49 3.66
C ARG A 101 10.17 -5.96 3.90
N THR A 102 9.27 -5.00 3.98
CA THR A 102 7.83 -5.21 4.01
C THR A 102 7.21 -4.50 2.82
N GLN A 103 6.36 -5.21 2.08
CA GLN A 103 5.62 -4.64 0.95
C GLN A 103 4.13 -4.58 1.21
N PHE A 104 3.51 -3.51 0.71
CA PHE A 104 2.07 -3.31 0.73
C PHE A 104 1.56 -3.18 -0.70
N ARG A 105 0.50 -3.92 -1.04
CA ARG A 105 -0.18 -3.79 -2.33
C ARG A 105 -1.50 -3.07 -2.13
N LEU A 106 -1.63 -1.91 -2.75
CA LEU A 106 -2.81 -1.06 -2.78
C LEU A 106 -3.65 -1.44 -3.99
N LYS A 107 -4.93 -1.72 -3.77
CA LYS A 107 -5.89 -2.13 -4.80
C LYS A 107 -7.02 -1.10 -4.84
N CYS A 108 -7.08 -0.31 -5.90
CA CYS A 108 -8.14 0.68 -6.05
C CYS A 108 -9.47 -0.01 -6.38
N THR A 109 -10.54 0.44 -5.75
CA THR A 109 -11.91 0.04 -6.07
C THR A 109 -12.60 1.24 -6.70
N SER A 110 -13.22 1.05 -7.87
CA SER A 110 -13.96 2.10 -8.57
C SER A 110 -15.37 1.64 -8.94
N ALA A 111 -16.20 2.57 -9.43
CA ALA A 111 -17.51 2.22 -9.94
C ALA A 111 -17.39 1.42 -11.25
N VAL A 112 -18.35 0.54 -11.51
CA VAL A 112 -18.37 -0.20 -12.79
C VAL A 112 -19.01 0.69 -13.85
N ASP A 113 -18.18 1.40 -14.61
CA ASP A 113 -18.63 2.25 -15.72
C ASP A 113 -17.70 2.19 -16.95
N PHE A 114 -17.88 3.13 -17.89
CA PHE A 114 -17.07 3.26 -19.11
C PHE A 114 -15.95 4.30 -18.97
N THR A 115 -15.81 4.92 -17.80
CA THR A 115 -14.81 5.94 -17.50
C THR A 115 -13.54 5.25 -17.04
N SER A 116 -12.38 5.80 -17.42
CA SER A 116 -11.11 5.33 -16.84
C SER A 116 -10.94 5.98 -15.47
N ASP A 117 -10.85 5.15 -14.43
CA ASP A 117 -10.60 5.60 -13.07
C ASP A 117 -9.14 5.33 -12.69
N THR A 118 -8.35 6.39 -12.52
CA THR A 118 -6.92 6.28 -12.23
C THR A 118 -6.56 7.08 -11.00
N LEU A 119 -5.96 6.42 -10.00
CA LEU A 119 -5.32 7.06 -8.86
C LEU A 119 -3.81 6.92 -8.99
N GLU A 120 -3.13 8.06 -9.02
CA GLU A 120 -1.69 8.12 -8.89
C GLU A 120 -1.34 8.56 -7.46
N ILE A 121 -0.47 7.78 -6.81
CA ILE A 121 0.09 8.12 -5.51
C ILE A 121 1.56 8.50 -5.69
N TYR A 122 2.07 9.30 -4.76
CA TYR A 122 3.50 9.57 -4.71
C TYR A 122 4.29 8.30 -4.38
N GLY A 123 5.44 8.15 -5.02
CA GLY A 123 6.44 7.14 -4.69
C GLY A 123 7.46 7.63 -3.66
N GLY A 124 8.41 6.76 -3.32
CA GLY A 124 9.51 7.09 -2.39
C GLY A 124 10.54 8.08 -2.96
N ASP A 125 10.44 8.42 -4.24
CA ASP A 125 11.24 9.41 -4.95
C ASP A 125 10.83 10.87 -4.62
N SER A 126 9.64 11.08 -4.05
CA SER A 126 9.17 12.40 -3.63
C SER A 126 9.77 12.82 -2.29
N SER A 127 10.45 13.98 -2.26
CA SER A 127 11.04 14.53 -1.03
C SER A 127 10.00 15.06 -0.03
N SER A 128 8.85 15.54 -0.51
CA SER A 128 7.81 16.16 0.34
C SER A 128 6.60 15.26 0.59
N TYR A 129 6.34 14.28 -0.28
CA TYR A 129 5.12 13.48 -0.26
C TYR A 129 5.39 11.98 -0.35
N SER A 130 6.57 11.53 0.08
CA SER A 130 6.88 10.10 0.10
C SER A 130 5.94 9.34 1.05
N PRO A 131 5.44 8.16 0.65
CA PRO A 131 4.70 7.28 1.54
C PRO A 131 5.53 6.90 2.77
N GLN A 132 4.87 6.77 3.91
CA GLN A 132 5.54 6.46 5.18
C GLN A 132 4.89 5.26 5.85
N LEU A 133 5.75 4.38 6.39
CA LEU A 133 5.34 3.35 7.33
C LEU A 133 5.86 3.75 8.72
N ILE A 134 4.94 4.14 9.59
CA ILE A 134 5.25 4.58 10.95
C ILE A 134 5.05 3.37 11.86
N ILE A 135 6.09 2.94 12.55
CA ILE A 135 6.07 1.78 13.46
C ILE A 135 6.24 2.28 14.90
N THR A 136 5.41 1.76 15.80
CA THR A 136 5.57 1.94 17.24
C THR A 136 6.01 0.62 17.85
N THR A 137 7.14 0.65 18.56
CA THR A 137 7.68 -0.50 19.29
C THR A 137 7.68 -0.23 20.80
N ASN A 138 7.70 -1.29 21.60
CA ASN A 138 8.08 -1.20 23.02
C ASN A 138 9.60 -1.21 23.19
#